data_AF-A0A226E9Z7-F1
#
_entry.id   AF-A0A226E9Z7-F1
#
_cell.length_a   1.000
_cell.length_b   1.000
_cell.length_c   1.000
_cell.angle_alpha   90.00
_cell.angle_beta   90.00
_cell.angle_gamma   90.00
#
_symmetry.space_group_name_H-M   'P 1'
#
loop_
_entity.id
_entity.type
_entity.pdbx_description
1 polymer ?
#
loop_
_entity_poly.entity_id
_entity_poly.type
_entity_poly.pdbx_seq_one_letter_code
_entity_poly.pdbx_strand_id
1 'polypeptide(L)'
;MSLTPLMWRALERTQNQFRFMSTYPIEFDPVKQRYMKNDISVKLVPWVISVALLFTVTFVPCAILVLAQVQGFVSIPLTKFAVVAIFLAISGLCCLVDRTKVSIENKNPDILGISLNAVVTVFTIYPYIFPVFFLYTQMDPLYQFEKYLLTEYAHRDVSCPDDNQKPGQIRYLDLGY
;
A
#
# COMPACT_ATOMS: atom_id res chain seq x y z
N MET A 1 -26.31 20.76 9.30
CA MET A 1 -25.17 21.33 8.56
C MET A 1 -25.51 21.34 7.09
N SER A 2 -25.62 22.51 6.47
CA SER A 2 -25.80 22.63 5.02
C SER A 2 -24.44 22.51 4.32
N LEU A 3 -24.36 21.65 3.30
CA LEU A 3 -23.16 21.48 2.48
C LEU A 3 -22.90 22.75 1.66
N THR A 4 -21.63 23.15 1.55
CA THR A 4 -21.25 24.32 0.73
C THR A 4 -21.33 24.00 -0.76
N PRO A 5 -21.54 25.01 -1.64
CA PRO A 5 -21.53 24.81 -3.09
C PRO A 5 -20.25 24.14 -3.61
N LEU A 6 -19.12 24.37 -2.93
CA LEU A 6 -17.84 23.76 -3.25
C LEU A 6 -17.83 22.25 -2.97
N MET A 7 -18.41 21.82 -1.85
CA MET A 7 -18.55 20.39 -1.52
C MET A 7 -19.42 19.66 -2.54
N TRP A 8 -20.52 20.28 -2.98
CA TRP A 8 -21.38 19.69 -4.02
C TRP A 8 -20.62 19.46 -5.32
N ARG A 9 -19.81 20.44 -5.74
CA ARG A 9 -19.01 20.32 -6.96
C ARG A 9 -17.90 19.28 -6.85
N ALA A 10 -17.34 19.09 -5.65
CA ALA A 10 -16.39 18.01 -5.40
C ALA A 10 -17.06 16.64 -5.49
N LEU A 11 -18.24 16.49 -4.88
CA LEU A 11 -19.04 15.26 -4.93
C LEU A 11 -19.39 14.83 -6.36
N GLU A 12 -19.81 15.77 -7.19
CA GLU A 12 -20.14 15.53 -8.59
C GLU A 12 -18.91 15.04 -9.40
N ARG A 13 -17.74 15.64 -9.16
CA ARG A 13 -16.48 15.19 -9.80
C ARG A 13 -16.09 13.78 -9.36
N THR A 14 -16.21 13.51 -8.07
CA THR A 14 -15.94 12.18 -7.50
C THR A 14 -16.88 11.14 -8.12
N GLN A 15 -18.18 11.44 -8.25
CA GLN A 15 -19.14 10.55 -8.90
C GLN A 15 -18.78 10.28 -10.37
N ASN A 16 -18.34 11.30 -11.11
CA ASN A 16 -17.91 11.12 -12.49
C ASN A 16 -16.67 10.23 -12.63
N GLN A 17 -15.73 10.29 -11.68
CA GLN A 17 -14.57 9.39 -11.65
C GLN A 17 -14.97 7.93 -11.38
N PHE A 18 -16.02 7.73 -10.58
CA PHE A 18 -16.52 6.39 -10.23
C PHE A 18 -17.56 5.84 -11.20
N ARG A 19 -17.91 6.57 -12.28
CA ARG A 19 -18.91 6.12 -13.26
C ARG A 19 -18.52 4.83 -14.00
N PHE A 20 -17.21 4.55 -14.06
CA PHE A 20 -16.65 3.33 -14.64
C PHE A 20 -16.48 2.19 -13.62
N MET A 21 -16.62 2.48 -12.33
CA MET A 21 -16.58 1.46 -11.28
C MET A 21 -17.97 0.84 -11.12
N SER A 22 -18.00 -0.44 -10.74
CA SER A 22 -19.26 -1.14 -10.50
C SER A 22 -20.07 -0.42 -9.42
N THR A 23 -21.38 -0.29 -9.67
CA THR A 23 -22.38 0.43 -8.86
C THR A 23 -22.02 0.43 -7.38
N TYR A 24 -21.63 1.60 -6.90
CA TYR A 24 -21.36 1.80 -5.49
C TYR A 24 -22.71 1.72 -4.75
N PRO A 25 -22.73 1.15 -3.56
CA PRO A 25 -23.99 0.91 -2.88
C PRO A 25 -24.58 2.16 -2.22
N ILE A 26 -23.78 3.23 -2.19
CA ILE A 26 -24.21 4.58 -1.88
C ILE A 26 -23.98 5.39 -3.15
N GLU A 27 -25.07 5.75 -3.83
CA GLU A 27 -25.02 6.63 -4.98
C GLU A 27 -25.51 8.02 -4.58
N PHE A 28 -24.80 9.04 -5.05
CA PHE A 28 -25.24 10.41 -4.90
C PHE A 28 -26.21 10.76 -6.04
N ASP A 29 -27.43 11.17 -5.72
CA ASP A 29 -28.38 11.70 -6.70
C ASP A 29 -28.22 13.23 -6.79
N PRO A 30 -27.63 13.77 -7.89
CA PRO A 30 -27.39 15.20 -8.03
C PRO A 30 -28.69 16.00 -8.17
N VAL A 31 -29.78 15.38 -8.63
CA VAL A 31 -31.09 16.05 -8.81
C VAL A 31 -31.76 16.26 -7.46
N LYS A 32 -31.71 15.24 -6.59
CA LYS A 32 -32.31 15.29 -5.26
C LYS A 32 -31.36 15.84 -4.18
N GLN A 33 -30.08 15.99 -4.52
CA GLN A 33 -28.99 16.34 -3.59
C GLN A 33 -28.99 15.47 -2.34
N ARG A 34 -29.22 14.17 -2.51
CA ARG A 34 -29.29 13.19 -1.42
C ARG A 34 -28.56 11.92 -1.82
N TYR A 35 -27.94 11.28 -0.84
CA TYR A 35 -27.41 9.94 -1.01
C TYR A 35 -28.58 8.96 -1.00
N MET A 36 -28.69 8.17 -2.06
CA MET A 36 -29.63 7.07 -2.13
C MET A 36 -28.87 5.79 -1.78
N LYS A 37 -29.38 5.08 -0.78
CA LYS A 37 -28.92 3.73 -0.49
C LYS A 37 -29.50 2.83 -1.57
N ASN A 38 -28.63 2.24 -2.37
CA ASN A 38 -29.07 1.26 -3.34
C ASN A 38 -29.24 -0.07 -2.61
N ASP A 39 -30.32 -0.80 -2.90
CA ASP A 39 -30.44 -2.16 -2.38
C ASP A 39 -29.26 -2.99 -2.88
N ILE A 40 -28.87 -4.00 -2.10
CA ILE A 40 -27.73 -4.87 -2.42
C ILE A 40 -28.00 -5.52 -3.78
N SER A 41 -27.47 -4.89 -4.82
CA SER A 41 -27.62 -5.30 -6.19
C SER A 41 -26.51 -6.30 -6.51
N VAL A 42 -26.78 -7.25 -7.40
CA VAL A 42 -25.78 -8.18 -7.93
C VAL A 42 -24.55 -7.44 -8.51
N LYS A 43 -24.73 -6.18 -8.89
CA LYS A 43 -23.65 -5.29 -9.34
C LYS A 43 -22.62 -4.94 -8.24
N LEU A 44 -22.91 -5.19 -6.96
CA LEU A 44 -21.94 -4.98 -5.88
C LEU A 44 -20.92 -6.15 -5.77
N VAL A 45 -21.27 -7.31 -6.31
CA VAL A 45 -20.45 -8.54 -6.20
C VAL A 45 -19.03 -8.35 -6.76
N PRO A 46 -18.81 -7.75 -7.96
CA PRO A 46 -17.46 -7.53 -8.47
C PRO A 46 -16.60 -6.65 -7.55
N TRP A 47 -17.20 -5.66 -6.88
CA TRP A 47 -16.48 -4.80 -5.95
C TRP A 47 -16.05 -5.56 -4.69
N VAL A 48 -16.97 -6.35 -4.10
CA VAL A 48 -16.64 -7.19 -2.93
C VAL A 48 -15.55 -8.20 -3.27
N ILE A 49 -15.63 -8.82 -4.46
CA ILE A 49 -14.59 -9.74 -4.95
C ILE A 49 -13.26 -9.02 -5.12
N SER A 50 -13.24 -7.81 -5.68
CA SER A 50 -12.01 -7.02 -5.85
C SER A 50 -11.36 -6.69 -4.50
N VAL A 51 -12.14 -6.25 -3.51
CA VAL A 51 -11.64 -5.97 -2.17
C VAL A 51 -11.14 -7.24 -1.48
N ALA A 52 -11.88 -8.35 -1.59
CA ALA A 52 -11.47 -9.63 -1.02
C ALA A 52 -10.19 -10.16 -1.67
N LEU A 53 -10.04 -10.04 -2.99
CA LEU A 53 -8.83 -10.39 -3.72
C LEU A 53 -7.64 -9.54 -3.29
N LEU A 54 -7.81 -8.20 -3.20
CA LEU A 54 -6.76 -7.30 -2.73
C LEU A 54 -6.29 -7.69 -1.31
N PHE A 55 -7.24 -7.97 -0.42
CA PHE A 55 -6.93 -8.41 0.93
C PHE A 55 -6.20 -9.75 0.93
N THR A 56 -6.65 -10.71 0.12
CA THR A 56 -6.04 -12.04 0.03
C THR A 56 -4.61 -11.94 -0.51
N VAL A 57 -4.40 -11.20 -1.60
CA VAL A 57 -3.07 -11.02 -2.23
C VAL A 57 -2.11 -10.26 -1.32
N THR A 58 -2.61 -9.39 -0.43
CA THR A 58 -1.75 -8.65 0.50
C THR A 58 -1.43 -9.45 1.76
N PHE A 59 -2.45 -10.05 2.38
CA PHE A 59 -2.33 -10.70 3.70
C PHE A 59 -1.77 -12.12 3.61
N VAL A 60 -2.11 -12.89 2.56
CA VAL A 60 -1.66 -14.27 2.44
C VAL A 60 -0.15 -14.39 2.29
N PRO A 61 0.53 -13.62 1.41
CA PRO A 61 1.99 -13.66 1.32
C PRO A 61 2.67 -13.23 2.61
N CYS A 62 2.13 -12.22 3.30
CA CYS A 62 2.64 -11.79 4.60
C CYS A 62 2.54 -12.93 5.63
N ALA A 63 1.40 -13.61 5.71
CA ALA A 63 1.22 -14.75 6.60
C ALA A 63 2.15 -15.91 6.26
N ILE A 64 2.32 -16.24 4.97
CA ILE A 64 3.24 -17.28 4.52
C ILE A 64 4.68 -16.95 4.91
N LEU A 65 5.12 -15.70 4.74
CA LEU A 65 6.47 -15.27 5.09
C LEU A 65 6.73 -15.36 6.61
N VAL A 66 5.74 -14.96 7.43
CA VAL A 66 5.83 -15.13 8.88
C VAL A 66 5.92 -16.61 9.27
N LEU A 67 5.11 -17.47 8.64
CA LEU A 67 5.16 -18.92 8.89
C LEU A 67 6.50 -19.54 8.47
N ALA A 68 7.02 -19.16 7.30
CA ALA A 68 8.32 -19.64 6.80
C ALA A 68 9.48 -19.22 7.72
N GLN A 69 9.38 -18.03 8.31
CA GLN A 69 10.35 -17.53 9.28
C GLN A 69 10.28 -18.30 10.61
N VAL A 70 9.07 -18.56 11.12
CA VAL A 70 8.86 -19.36 12.35
C VAL A 70 9.43 -20.78 12.19
N GLN A 71 9.37 -21.34 10.99
CA GLN A 71 9.93 -22.65 10.66
C GLN A 71 11.45 -22.63 10.42
N GLY A 72 12.08 -21.46 10.40
CA GLY A 72 13.52 -21.31 10.16
C GLY A 72 13.95 -21.47 8.71
N PHE A 73 13.03 -21.52 7.74
CA PHE A 73 13.38 -21.59 6.31
C PHE A 73 14.03 -20.31 5.80
N VAL A 74 13.72 -19.17 6.43
CA VAL A 74 14.14 -17.85 5.97
C VAL A 74 14.69 -17.04 7.14
N SER A 75 15.97 -16.64 7.05
CA SER A 75 16.63 -15.77 8.03
C SER A 75 16.56 -14.31 7.59
N ILE A 76 15.39 -13.69 7.75
CA ILE A 76 15.21 -12.24 7.56
C ILE A 76 15.28 -11.56 8.94
N PRO A 77 15.92 -10.39 9.09
CA PRO A 77 15.92 -9.64 10.35
C PRO A 77 14.49 -9.31 10.79
N LEU A 78 14.06 -9.95 11.89
CA LEU A 78 12.70 -9.94 12.45
C LEU A 78 12.16 -8.52 12.68
N THR A 79 13.05 -7.57 12.99
CA THR A 79 12.71 -6.16 13.24
C THR A 79 12.08 -5.47 12.04
N LYS A 80 12.46 -5.81 10.80
CA LYS A 80 11.84 -5.21 9.61
C LYS A 80 10.46 -5.80 9.32
N PHE A 81 10.26 -7.10 9.62
CA PHE A 81 8.99 -7.79 9.45
C PHE A 81 7.96 -7.43 10.53
N ALA A 82 8.41 -7.27 11.77
CA ALA A 82 7.55 -6.88 12.89
C ALA A 82 6.85 -5.55 12.63
N VAL A 83 7.54 -4.58 12.02
CA VAL A 83 6.95 -3.29 11.67
C VAL A 83 5.82 -3.46 10.64
N VAL A 84 6.02 -4.29 9.60
CA VAL A 84 4.96 -4.59 8.62
C VAL A 84 3.78 -5.26 9.29
N ALA A 85 4.04 -6.29 10.09
CA ALA A 85 3.00 -7.05 10.78
C ALA A 85 2.21 -6.16 11.74
N ILE A 86 2.85 -5.22 12.44
CA ILE A 86 2.20 -4.24 13.31
C ILE A 86 1.34 -3.27 12.51
N PHE A 87 1.84 -2.70 11.41
CA PHE A 87 1.02 -1.82 10.56
C PHE A 87 -0.15 -2.56 9.93
N LEU A 88 0.06 -3.81 9.49
CA LEU A 88 -0.97 -4.67 8.96
C LEU A 88 -2.03 -4.99 10.03
N ALA A 89 -1.60 -5.32 11.25
CA ALA A 89 -2.47 -5.57 12.39
C ALA A 89 -3.24 -4.32 12.83
N ILE A 90 -2.62 -3.16 12.88
CA ILE A 90 -3.28 -1.88 13.20
C ILE A 90 -4.32 -1.55 12.13
N SER A 91 -4.00 -1.71 10.84
CA SER A 91 -4.96 -1.47 9.77
C SER A 91 -6.15 -2.43 9.86
N GLY A 92 -5.90 -3.72 10.13
CA GLY A 92 -6.94 -4.73 10.37
C GLY A 92 -7.77 -4.43 11.62
N LEU A 93 -7.15 -4.04 12.73
CA LEU A 93 -7.83 -3.67 13.97
C LEU A 93 -8.68 -2.41 13.81
N CYS A 94 -8.21 -1.39 13.08
CA CYS A 94 -9.01 -0.22 12.73
C CYS A 94 -10.28 -0.64 11.96
N CYS A 95 -10.15 -1.55 10.99
CA CYS A 95 -11.30 -2.09 10.27
C CYS A 95 -12.27 -2.87 11.19
N LEU A 96 -11.76 -3.55 12.23
CA LEU A 96 -12.57 -4.29 13.19
C LEU A 96 -13.24 -3.40 14.24
N VAL A 97 -12.57 -2.34 14.70
CA VAL A 97 -13.14 -1.38 15.67
C VAL A 97 -14.30 -0.59 15.05
N ASP A 98 -14.22 -0.27 13.76
CA ASP A 98 -15.33 0.35 13.03
C ASP A 98 -16.53 -0.61 12.93
N ARG A 99 -16.29 -1.94 12.90
CA ARG A 99 -17.37 -2.94 12.93
C ARG A 99 -18.07 -3.01 14.28
N THR A 100 -17.34 -2.88 15.40
CA THR A 100 -17.93 -3.06 16.73
C THR A 100 -18.80 -1.89 17.15
N LYS A 101 -18.45 -0.65 16.79
CA LYS A 101 -19.28 0.53 17.10
C LYS A 101 -20.60 0.52 16.34
N VAL A 102 -20.59 0.20 15.05
CA VAL A 102 -21.81 0.22 14.23
C VAL A 102 -22.74 -0.96 14.54
N SER A 103 -22.20 -2.09 15.02
CA SER A 103 -23.00 -3.25 15.40
C SER A 103 -23.77 -3.08 16.71
N ILE A 104 -23.39 -2.14 17.58
CA ILE A 104 -24.04 -1.95 18.89
C ILE A 104 -25.31 -1.08 18.77
N GLU A 105 -25.38 -0.19 17.78
CA GLU A 105 -26.44 0.81 17.69
C GLU A 105 -27.55 0.46 16.68
N ASN A 106 -27.33 -0.51 15.78
CA ASN A 106 -28.29 -0.85 14.73
C ASN A 106 -28.71 -2.33 14.74
N LYS A 107 -30.02 -2.56 14.81
CA LYS A 107 -30.65 -3.90 14.71
C LYS A 107 -30.38 -4.56 13.33
N ASN A 108 -30.00 -3.77 12.34
CA ASN A 108 -29.49 -4.19 11.03
C ASN A 108 -28.18 -3.46 10.74
N PRO A 109 -27.00 -4.08 10.95
CA PRO A 109 -25.73 -3.41 10.75
C PRO A 109 -25.60 -2.95 9.29
N ASP A 110 -25.24 -1.68 9.08
CA ASP A 110 -24.96 -1.13 7.76
C ASP A 110 -23.56 -1.60 7.31
N ILE A 111 -23.43 -2.91 7.06
CA ILE A 111 -22.20 -3.63 6.68
C ILE A 111 -21.43 -2.92 5.57
N LEU A 112 -22.17 -2.21 4.75
CA LEU A 112 -21.77 -1.61 3.51
C LEU A 112 -21.24 -0.19 3.70
N GLY A 113 -21.85 0.61 4.57
CA GLY A 113 -21.24 1.86 5.04
C GLY A 113 -19.92 1.57 5.77
N ILE A 114 -19.89 0.50 6.57
CA ILE A 114 -18.69 0.05 7.28
C ILE A 114 -17.59 -0.38 6.30
N SER A 115 -17.92 -1.20 5.29
CA SER A 115 -16.92 -1.69 4.32
C SER A 115 -16.35 -0.55 3.48
N LEU A 116 -17.17 0.43 3.09
CA LEU A 116 -16.72 1.65 2.42
C LEU A 116 -15.69 2.40 3.27
N ASN A 117 -16.03 2.63 4.53
CA ASN A 117 -15.23 3.46 5.42
C ASN A 117 -13.88 2.80 5.69
N ALA A 118 -13.87 1.48 5.87
CA ALA A 118 -12.65 0.69 5.98
C ALA A 118 -11.77 0.82 4.73
N VAL A 119 -12.34 0.66 3.52
CA VAL A 119 -11.59 0.75 2.27
C VAL A 119 -11.02 2.16 2.07
N VAL A 120 -11.84 3.21 2.23
CA VAL A 120 -11.37 4.60 2.10
C VAL A 120 -10.27 4.91 3.11
N THR A 121 -10.40 4.45 4.35
CA THR A 121 -9.39 4.63 5.39
C THR A 121 -8.08 3.95 5.01
N VAL A 122 -8.13 2.71 4.53
CA VAL A 122 -6.93 1.97 4.07
C VAL A 122 -6.26 2.70 2.90
N PHE A 123 -7.01 3.11 1.87
CA PHE A 123 -6.46 3.85 0.73
C PHE A 123 -5.92 5.22 1.10
N THR A 124 -6.49 5.88 2.10
CA THR A 124 -6.01 7.18 2.58
C THR A 124 -4.70 7.03 3.33
N ILE A 125 -4.57 5.98 4.14
CA ILE A 125 -3.38 5.73 4.95
C ILE A 125 -2.22 5.16 4.11
N TYR A 126 -2.54 4.34 3.10
CA TYR A 126 -1.57 3.66 2.24
C TYR A 126 -0.43 4.56 1.71
N PRO A 127 -0.69 5.70 1.04
CA PRO A 127 0.38 6.54 0.49
C PRO A 127 1.28 7.19 1.53
N TYR A 128 0.89 7.21 2.81
CA TYR A 128 1.73 7.76 3.89
C TYR A 128 2.59 6.69 4.56
N ILE A 129 2.05 5.47 4.72
CA ILE A 129 2.79 4.37 5.34
C ILE A 129 3.77 3.74 4.35
N PHE A 130 3.36 3.57 3.09
CA PHE A 130 4.16 2.85 2.11
C PHE A 130 5.53 3.50 1.90
N PRO A 131 5.67 4.81 1.64
CA PRO A 131 6.98 5.43 1.43
C PRO A 131 7.91 5.29 2.63
N VAL A 132 7.38 5.47 3.85
CA VAL A 132 8.15 5.29 5.11
C VAL A 132 8.65 3.85 5.22
N PHE A 133 7.81 2.89 4.85
CA PHE A 133 8.17 1.47 4.81
C PHE A 133 9.26 1.17 3.77
N PHE A 134 9.15 1.69 2.54
CA PHE A 134 10.17 1.52 1.49
C PHE A 134 11.51 2.13 1.91
N LEU A 135 11.49 3.33 2.49
CA LEU A 135 12.68 4.01 2.98
C LEU A 135 13.33 3.22 4.13
N TYR A 136 12.54 2.80 5.12
CA TYR A 136 13.04 2.08 6.29
C TYR A 136 13.60 0.70 5.94
N THR A 137 12.91 -0.03 5.06
CA THR A 137 13.37 -1.37 4.67
C THR A 137 14.54 -1.34 3.71
N GLN A 138 14.83 -0.17 3.10
CA GLN A 138 15.77 -0.03 1.99
C GLN A 138 15.36 -0.91 0.79
N MET A 139 14.06 -1.17 0.65
CA MET A 139 13.49 -1.83 -0.54
C MET A 139 13.04 -0.82 -1.58
N ASP A 140 13.43 0.44 -1.44
CA ASP A 140 13.28 1.43 -2.49
C ASP A 140 13.94 0.88 -3.78
N PRO A 141 13.19 0.80 -4.89
CA PRO A 141 13.76 0.39 -6.17
C PRO A 141 15.00 1.21 -6.54
N LEU A 142 15.10 2.49 -6.15
CA LEU A 142 16.31 3.30 -6.37
C LEU A 142 17.50 2.79 -5.57
N TYR A 143 17.30 2.46 -4.28
CA TYR A 143 18.38 1.93 -3.44
C TYR A 143 18.86 0.56 -3.91
N GLN A 144 17.94 -0.31 -4.34
CA GLN A 144 18.31 -1.59 -4.93
C GLN A 144 19.03 -1.41 -6.27
N PHE A 145 18.59 -0.46 -7.08
CA PHE A 145 19.23 -0.14 -8.35
C PHE A 145 20.68 0.31 -8.14
N GLU A 146 20.92 1.23 -7.20
CA GLU A 146 22.26 1.68 -6.84
C GLU A 146 23.12 0.52 -6.31
N LYS A 147 22.60 -0.25 -5.37
CA LYS A 147 23.37 -1.33 -4.73
C LYS A 147 23.77 -2.43 -5.70
N TYR A 148 22.88 -2.86 -6.59
CA TYR A 148 23.15 -4.00 -7.46
C TYR A 148 23.78 -3.58 -8.79
N LEU A 149 23.31 -2.51 -9.44
CA LEU A 149 23.81 -2.15 -10.76
C LEU A 149 25.08 -1.31 -10.69
N LEU A 150 25.19 -0.32 -9.80
CA LEU A 150 26.40 0.53 -9.77
C LEU A 150 27.60 -0.20 -9.19
N THR A 151 27.40 -1.07 -8.21
CA THR A 151 28.48 -1.90 -7.65
C THR A 151 29.07 -2.85 -8.70
N GLU A 152 28.22 -3.43 -9.55
CA GLU A 152 28.67 -4.37 -10.58
C GLU A 152 29.42 -3.68 -11.73
N TYR A 153 29.03 -2.44 -12.07
CA TYR A 153 29.82 -1.61 -13.00
C TYR A 153 31.17 -1.21 -12.41
N ALA A 154 31.20 -0.74 -11.15
CA ALA A 154 32.43 -0.31 -10.50
C ALA A 154 33.47 -1.44 -10.37
N HIS A 155 33.03 -2.69 -10.17
CA HIS A 155 33.94 -3.83 -10.08
C HIS A 155 34.51 -4.25 -11.45
N ARG A 156 33.79 -3.98 -12.54
CA ARG A 156 34.20 -4.35 -13.90
C ARG A 156 35.35 -3.48 -14.41
N ASP A 157 35.37 -2.20 -14.07
CA ASP A 157 36.42 -1.25 -14.49
C ASP A 157 37.79 -1.52 -13.82
N VAL A 158 37.80 -2.16 -12.65
CA VAL A 158 39.05 -2.53 -11.94
C VAL A 158 39.65 -3.85 -12.46
N SER A 159 38.87 -4.64 -13.20
CA SER A 159 39.23 -6.01 -13.57
C SER A 159 39.93 -6.13 -14.92
N CYS A 160 40.20 -5.03 -15.63
CA CYS A 160 41.07 -5.05 -16.80
C CYS A 160 42.51 -4.82 -16.34
N PRO A 161 43.34 -5.86 -16.17
CA PRO A 161 44.77 -5.66 -16.13
C PRO A 161 45.16 -5.01 -17.45
N ASP A 162 45.66 -3.78 -17.36
CA ASP A 162 46.35 -3.16 -18.47
C ASP A 162 47.62 -3.98 -18.68
N ASP A 163 47.59 -4.94 -19.61
CA ASP A 163 48.70 -5.85 -19.94
C ASP A 163 49.97 -5.10 -20.40
N ASN A 164 49.94 -3.77 -20.46
CA ASN A 164 51.09 -2.90 -20.72
C ASN A 164 51.67 -2.21 -19.47
N GLN A 165 51.16 -2.47 -18.26
CA GLN A 165 51.68 -1.82 -17.06
C GLN A 165 52.99 -2.49 -16.58
N LYS A 166 54.12 -1.95 -17.06
CA LYS A 166 55.47 -2.34 -16.63
C LYS A 166 55.58 -2.31 -15.10
N PRO A 167 56.09 -3.38 -14.46
CA PRO A 167 56.31 -3.42 -13.02
C PRO A 167 57.37 -2.38 -12.64
N GLY A 168 56.98 -1.32 -11.93
CA GLY A 168 57.96 -0.39 -11.35
C GLY A 168 57.52 1.04 -11.03
N GLN A 169 56.30 1.47 -11.37
CA GLN A 169 55.93 2.88 -11.17
C GLN A 169 54.73 3.06 -10.24
N ILE A 170 55.03 3.23 -8.94
CA ILE A 170 54.08 3.60 -7.89
C ILE A 170 53.68 5.07 -8.11
N ARG A 171 52.46 5.35 -8.58
CA ARG A 171 51.90 6.71 -8.57
C ARG A 171 51.22 6.95 -7.23
N TYR A 172 51.81 7.85 -6.44
CA TYR A 172 51.10 8.49 -5.34
C TYR A 172 50.10 9.48 -5.93
N LEU A 173 48.81 9.20 -5.76
CA LEU A 173 47.74 10.15 -6.08
C LEU A 173 47.71 11.18 -4.95
N ASP A 174 48.23 12.36 -5.26
CA ASP A 174 48.18 13.55 -4.42
C ASP A 174 46.72 14.05 -4.40
N LEU A 175 46.01 13.74 -3.33
CA LEU A 175 44.68 14.28 -3.04
C LEU A 175 44.86 15.65 -2.39
N GLY A 176 44.95 16.67 -3.23
CA GLY A 176 44.83 18.06 -2.81
C GLY A 176 43.41 18.32 -2.28
N TYR A 177 43.35 18.77 -1.02
CA TYR A 177 42.16 19.21 -0.31
C TYR A 177 41.48 20.43 -0.93
#